data_AF-A0A6N4DDU8-F1
#
_entry.id   AF-A0A6N4DDU8-F1
#
_cell.length_a   1.000
_cell.length_b   1.000
_cell.length_c   1.000
_cell.angle_alpha   90.00
_cell.angle_beta   90.00
_cell.angle_gamma   90.00
#
_symmetry.space_group_name_H-M   'P 1'
#
loop_
_entity.id
_entity.type
_entity.pdbx_description
1 polymer ?
#
loop_
_entity_poly.entity_id
_entity_poly.type
_entity_poly.pdbx_seq_one_letter_code
_entity_poly.pdbx_strand_id
1 'polypeptide(L)'
;LLTRLRYDVGVFWSQPGRMLLPGSLEGAPILDFFPWPGHFNDDSSTITKALEQRFERYKAEVVTPFYRDYFCRFNRQIVLVDILGAMQRGPVAFADLQLALQALLPVFHYGRNSWWQRLWRPHIERVAFVATKADSLTLSQQRTVLEWLQVLVGSAVAEVDSAVHQLQQVVAAVRATEYGHLADGREVLRGSIEGTQRAFHVDYLPAIGTELDAPIALPKLDPPHANEPGPVPHLRIDQLLEFLLGDLA
;
A
#
# COMPACT_ATOMS: atom_id res chain seq x y z
N LEU A 1 -13.47 -6.66 16.06
CA LEU A 1 -12.02 -6.90 16.28
C LEU A 1 -11.17 -6.32 15.15
N LEU A 2 -11.32 -6.79 13.90
CA LEU A 2 -10.52 -6.32 12.77
C LEU A 2 -10.52 -4.79 12.61
N THR A 3 -11.69 -4.15 12.73
CA THR A 3 -11.84 -2.68 12.70
C THR A 3 -10.94 -2.00 13.75
N ARG A 4 -10.89 -2.55 14.96
CA ARG A 4 -10.05 -2.05 16.06
C ARG A 4 -8.57 -2.22 15.75
N LEU A 5 -8.17 -3.40 15.26
CA LEU A 5 -6.79 -3.65 14.85
C LEU A 5 -6.35 -2.72 13.71
N ARG A 6 -7.26 -2.40 12.78
CA ARG A 6 -6.99 -1.51 11.65
C ARG A 6 -6.87 -0.05 12.07
N TYR A 7 -7.83 0.47 12.84
CA TYR A 7 -7.94 1.91 13.10
C TYR A 7 -7.29 2.35 14.42
N ASP A 8 -7.25 1.50 15.44
CA ASP A 8 -6.64 1.84 16.73
C ASP A 8 -5.17 1.39 16.80
N VAL A 9 -4.88 0.17 16.32
CA VAL A 9 -3.53 -0.42 16.38
C VAL A 9 -2.73 -0.16 15.10
N GLY A 10 -3.42 0.06 13.96
CA GLY A 10 -2.77 0.40 12.70
C GLY A 10 -2.19 -0.78 11.92
N VAL A 11 -2.70 -1.98 12.16
CA VAL A 11 -2.35 -3.20 11.43
C VAL A 11 -2.83 -3.10 9.97
N PHE A 12 -2.01 -3.58 9.05
CA PHE A 12 -2.23 -3.66 7.61
C PHE A 12 -2.75 -5.02 7.17
N TRP A 13 -2.20 -6.10 7.70
CA TRP A 13 -2.58 -7.45 7.33
C TRP A 13 -3.84 -7.89 8.10
N SER A 14 -4.98 -7.84 7.42
CA SER A 14 -6.27 -8.23 8.00
C SER A 14 -7.05 -9.10 7.04
N GLN A 15 -7.51 -10.25 7.52
CA GLN A 15 -8.19 -11.26 6.72
C GLN A 15 -9.55 -11.64 7.35
N PRO A 16 -10.59 -11.85 6.52
CA PRO A 16 -10.67 -11.55 5.09
C PRO A 16 -10.78 -10.04 4.85
N GLY A 17 -10.10 -9.50 3.84
CA GLY A 17 -10.12 -8.06 3.56
C GLY A 17 -11.53 -7.45 3.37
N ARG A 18 -12.48 -8.22 2.83
CA ARG A 18 -13.88 -7.78 2.64
C ARG A 18 -14.67 -7.66 3.95
N MET A 19 -14.17 -8.17 5.08
CA MET A 19 -14.78 -7.85 6.38
C MET A 19 -14.49 -6.41 6.83
N LEU A 20 -13.34 -5.86 6.45
CA LEU A 20 -13.00 -4.46 6.74
C LEU A 20 -13.60 -3.50 5.73
N LEU A 21 -13.67 -3.92 4.47
CA LEU A 21 -14.18 -3.13 3.36
C LEU A 21 -15.23 -3.97 2.61
N PRO A 22 -16.45 -4.09 3.15
CA PRO A 22 -17.46 -5.00 2.61
C PRO A 22 -18.06 -4.54 1.28
N GLY A 23 -18.08 -3.24 0.99
CA GLY A 23 -18.71 -2.71 -0.21
C GLY A 23 -20.16 -3.18 -0.31
N SER A 24 -20.55 -3.77 -1.43
CA SER A 24 -21.90 -4.30 -1.64
C SER A 24 -22.24 -5.56 -0.81
N LEU A 25 -21.28 -6.12 -0.07
CA LEU A 25 -21.47 -7.31 0.77
C LEU A 25 -21.77 -6.96 2.23
N GLU A 26 -22.00 -5.70 2.55
CA GLU A 26 -22.30 -5.29 3.92
C GLU A 26 -23.57 -5.97 4.44
N GLY A 27 -23.46 -6.65 5.59
CA GLY A 27 -24.53 -7.45 6.17
C GLY A 27 -24.85 -8.75 5.42
N ALA A 28 -24.10 -9.10 4.37
CA ALA A 28 -24.35 -10.31 3.61
C ALA A 28 -23.86 -11.57 4.37
N PRO A 29 -24.66 -12.65 4.46
CA PRO A 29 -24.28 -13.88 5.18
C PRO A 29 -23.03 -14.59 4.64
N ILE A 30 -22.55 -14.19 3.46
CA ILE A 30 -21.30 -14.69 2.89
C ILE A 30 -20.06 -14.21 3.65
N LEU A 31 -20.18 -13.14 4.44
CA LEU A 31 -19.12 -12.65 5.32
C LEU A 31 -19.22 -13.20 6.74
N ASP A 32 -20.25 -13.98 7.07
CA ASP A 32 -20.47 -14.52 8.43
C ASP A 32 -19.60 -15.76 8.71
N PHE A 33 -18.28 -15.63 8.63
CA PHE A 33 -17.33 -16.66 9.02
C PHE A 33 -16.16 -16.04 9.78
N PHE A 34 -15.29 -16.84 10.38
CA PHE A 34 -14.11 -16.34 11.09
C PHE A 34 -13.08 -17.46 11.24
N PRO A 35 -11.79 -17.14 11.40
CA PRO A 35 -10.79 -18.16 11.69
C PRO A 35 -11.11 -18.87 13.00
N TRP A 36 -11.11 -20.20 12.98
CA TRP A 36 -11.30 -20.98 14.20
C TRP A 36 -10.01 -20.94 15.05
N PRO A 37 -10.09 -20.60 16.35
CA PRO A 37 -8.89 -20.34 17.17
C PRO A 37 -8.13 -21.60 17.63
N GLY A 38 -8.69 -22.79 17.45
CA GLY A 38 -8.07 -24.06 17.86
C GLY A 38 -7.58 -24.91 16.68
N HIS A 39 -6.74 -25.90 16.97
CA HIS A 39 -6.41 -26.95 16.01
C HIS A 39 -7.66 -27.81 15.73
N PHE A 40 -7.88 -28.16 14.47
CA PHE A 40 -8.89 -29.14 14.06
C PHE A 40 -8.44 -30.54 14.52
N ASN A 41 -8.47 -30.80 15.83
CA ASN A 41 -8.22 -32.14 16.38
C ASN A 41 -9.51 -32.97 16.44
N ASP A 42 -10.66 -32.39 16.15
CA ASP A 42 -11.93 -33.10 16.01
C ASP A 42 -12.54 -32.85 14.63
N ASP A 43 -12.54 -33.89 13.82
CA ASP A 43 -13.00 -33.97 12.42
C ASP A 43 -14.52 -33.68 12.21
N SER A 44 -15.26 -33.08 13.16
CA SER A 44 -16.71 -33.28 13.14
C SER A 44 -17.62 -32.29 13.88
N SER A 45 -17.16 -31.12 14.35
CA SER A 45 -18.15 -30.15 14.85
C SER A 45 -18.99 -29.59 13.69
N THR A 46 -20.31 -29.54 13.82
CA THR A 46 -21.22 -28.94 12.82
C THR A 46 -20.83 -27.48 12.50
N ILE A 47 -20.24 -26.78 13.48
CA ILE A 47 -19.81 -25.39 13.37
C ILE A 47 -18.60 -25.26 12.45
N THR A 48 -17.58 -26.09 12.62
CA THR A 48 -16.37 -26.02 11.78
C THR A 48 -16.69 -26.31 10.32
N LYS A 49 -17.53 -27.30 10.04
CA LYS A 49 -18.03 -27.59 8.67
C LYS A 49 -18.82 -26.42 8.08
N ALA A 50 -19.67 -25.76 8.89
CA ALA A 50 -20.42 -24.59 8.44
C ALA A 50 -19.49 -23.40 8.13
N LEU A 51 -18.45 -23.17 8.94
CA LEU A 51 -17.45 -22.12 8.70
C LEU A 51 -16.65 -22.40 7.43
N GLU A 52 -16.20 -23.64 7.23
CA GLU A 52 -15.51 -24.06 6.02
C GLU A 52 -16.37 -23.88 4.77
N GLN A 53 -17.63 -24.33 4.81
CA GLN A 53 -18.57 -24.16 3.70
C GLN A 53 -18.78 -22.68 3.35
N ARG A 54 -18.90 -21.80 4.35
CA ARG A 54 -19.01 -20.34 4.13
C ARG A 54 -17.74 -19.76 3.52
N PHE A 55 -16.57 -20.22 3.97
CA PHE A 55 -15.29 -19.78 3.41
C PHE A 55 -15.10 -20.23 1.95
N GLU A 56 -15.44 -21.47 1.62
CA GLU A 56 -15.42 -21.96 0.23
C GLU A 56 -16.39 -21.17 -0.65
N ARG A 57 -17.59 -20.86 -0.13
CA ARG A 57 -18.55 -20.01 -0.85
C ARG A 57 -18.02 -18.60 -1.06
N TYR A 58 -17.41 -17.99 -0.05
CA TYR A 58 -16.75 -16.69 -0.17
C TYR A 58 -15.66 -16.70 -1.25
N LYS A 59 -14.83 -17.75 -1.32
CA LYS A 59 -13.86 -17.90 -2.41
C LYS A 59 -14.54 -17.98 -3.78
N ALA A 60 -15.56 -18.82 -3.93
CA ALA A 60 -16.23 -19.07 -5.20
C ALA A 60 -17.05 -17.89 -5.72
N GLU A 61 -17.72 -17.15 -4.84
CA GLU A 61 -18.70 -16.12 -5.20
C GLU A 61 -18.17 -14.68 -5.02
N VAL A 62 -17.10 -14.47 -4.26
CA VAL A 62 -16.51 -13.13 -4.03
C VAL A 62 -15.11 -13.02 -4.61
N VAL A 63 -14.21 -13.94 -4.24
CA VAL A 63 -12.79 -13.85 -4.63
C VAL A 63 -12.62 -14.19 -6.11
N THR A 64 -13.11 -15.34 -6.56
CA THR A 64 -12.96 -15.79 -7.95
C THR A 64 -13.61 -14.82 -8.96
N PRO A 65 -14.85 -14.31 -8.75
CA PRO A 65 -15.48 -13.36 -9.66
C PRO A 65 -14.72 -12.03 -9.74
N PHE A 66 -14.13 -11.55 -8.64
CA PHE A 66 -13.29 -10.36 -8.69
C PHE A 66 -12.11 -10.52 -9.67
N TYR A 67 -11.41 -11.66 -9.60
CA TYR A 67 -10.29 -11.92 -10.50
C TYR A 67 -10.72 -12.08 -11.94
N ARG A 68 -11.80 -12.84 -12.15
CA ARG A 68 -12.34 -13.13 -13.47
C ARG A 68 -12.94 -11.90 -14.16
N ASP A 69 -13.77 -11.14 -13.47
CA ASP A 69 -14.64 -10.14 -14.10
C ASP A 69 -13.96 -8.76 -14.16
N TYR A 70 -13.02 -8.50 -13.25
CA TYR A 70 -12.34 -7.21 -13.11
C TYR A 70 -10.83 -7.31 -13.28
N PHE A 71 -10.16 -8.12 -12.45
CA PHE A 71 -8.69 -8.11 -12.38
C PHE A 71 -8.04 -8.47 -13.72
N CYS A 72 -8.60 -9.42 -14.46
CA CYS A 72 -8.10 -9.85 -15.77
C CYS A 72 -8.07 -8.73 -16.84
N ARG A 73 -8.79 -7.63 -16.64
CA ARG A 73 -8.89 -6.53 -17.61
C ARG A 73 -7.80 -5.48 -17.44
N PHE A 74 -7.05 -5.53 -16.34
CA PHE A 74 -6.00 -4.56 -16.08
C PHE A 74 -4.79 -4.81 -16.99
N ASN A 75 -4.26 -3.74 -17.57
CA ASN A 75 -3.04 -3.72 -18.38
C ASN A 75 -1.93 -2.86 -17.76
N ARG A 76 -2.30 -2.00 -16.82
CA ARG A 76 -1.45 -1.08 -16.06
C ARG A 76 -1.85 -1.16 -14.60
N GLN A 77 -0.88 -1.17 -13.70
CA GLN A 77 -1.16 -1.21 -12.26
C GLN A 77 -0.25 -0.28 -11.48
N ILE A 78 -0.83 0.35 -10.45
CA ILE A 78 -0.10 1.16 -9.49
C ILE A 78 -0.33 0.57 -8.09
N VAL A 79 0.76 0.28 -7.38
CA VAL A 79 0.75 -0.16 -5.98
C VAL A 79 1.25 1.00 -5.13
N LEU A 80 0.34 1.64 -4.40
CA LEU A 80 0.66 2.72 -3.48
C LEU A 80 1.09 2.14 -2.12
N VAL A 81 2.26 2.55 -1.64
CA VAL A 81 2.86 2.10 -0.38
C VAL A 81 3.06 3.29 0.55
N ASP A 82 2.44 3.26 1.72
CA ASP A 82 2.57 4.30 2.76
C ASP A 82 3.63 3.89 3.79
N ILE A 83 4.90 3.93 3.36
CA ILE A 83 6.08 3.58 4.20
C ILE A 83 6.15 4.52 5.41
N LEU A 84 5.99 5.82 5.17
CA LEU A 84 6.05 6.84 6.21
C LEU A 84 4.96 6.67 7.25
N GLY A 85 3.71 6.44 6.83
CA GLY A 85 2.61 6.20 7.76
C GLY A 85 2.79 4.92 8.59
N ALA A 86 3.43 3.90 8.04
CA ALA A 86 3.77 2.69 8.78
C ALA A 86 4.87 2.97 9.83
N MET A 87 5.96 3.63 9.43
CA MET A 87 7.04 4.03 10.34
C MET A 87 6.55 4.97 11.45
N GLN A 88 5.62 5.89 11.14
CA GLN A 88 5.04 6.82 12.11
C GLN A 88 4.20 6.10 13.18
N ARG A 89 3.63 4.93 12.85
CA ARG A 89 2.90 4.09 13.81
C ARG A 89 3.82 3.16 14.62
N GLY A 90 5.08 3.07 14.24
CA GLY A 90 6.10 2.34 14.98
C GLY A 90 6.45 0.96 14.43
N PRO A 91 7.36 0.24 15.13
CA PRO A 91 8.02 -0.97 14.62
C PRO A 91 7.05 -2.08 14.24
N VAL A 92 6.02 -2.31 15.07
CA VAL A 92 5.02 -3.36 14.85
C VAL A 92 4.20 -3.10 13.58
N ALA A 93 3.74 -1.86 13.37
CA ALA A 93 2.97 -1.51 12.17
C ALA A 93 3.85 -1.57 10.91
N PHE A 94 5.12 -1.20 11.02
CA PHE A 94 6.07 -1.32 9.91
C PHE A 94 6.34 -2.77 9.54
N ALA A 95 6.63 -3.64 10.50
CA ALA A 95 6.81 -5.08 10.26
C ALA A 95 5.55 -5.72 9.64
N ASP A 96 4.36 -5.31 10.09
CA ASP A 96 3.10 -5.79 9.53
C ASP A 96 2.87 -5.30 8.08
N LEU A 97 3.28 -4.07 7.73
CA LEU A 97 3.32 -3.63 6.33
C LEU A 97 4.24 -4.53 5.48
N GLN A 98 5.40 -4.92 6.01
CA GLN A 98 6.34 -5.80 5.30
C GLN A 98 5.69 -7.16 5.01
N LEU A 99 5.04 -7.77 6.02
CA LEU A 99 4.30 -9.02 5.87
C LEU A 99 3.14 -8.89 4.88
N ALA A 100 2.38 -7.79 4.97
CA ALA A 100 1.26 -7.53 4.08
C ALA A 100 1.70 -7.40 2.61
N LEU A 101 2.82 -6.69 2.36
CA LEU A 101 3.42 -6.60 1.04
C LEU A 101 3.88 -7.98 0.59
N GLN A 102 4.68 -8.70 1.37
CA GLN A 102 5.17 -10.03 1.01
C GLN A 102 4.05 -11.01 0.64
N ALA A 103 2.90 -10.96 1.32
CA ALA A 103 1.76 -11.81 1.01
C ALA A 103 0.96 -11.33 -0.23
N LEU A 104 1.06 -10.05 -0.58
CA LEU A 104 0.41 -9.43 -1.74
C LEU A 104 1.25 -9.57 -3.03
N LEU A 105 2.58 -9.52 -2.91
CA LEU A 105 3.55 -9.57 -4.01
C LEU A 105 3.39 -10.79 -4.96
N PRO A 106 3.04 -12.00 -4.50
CA PRO A 106 2.78 -13.14 -5.39
C PRO A 106 1.67 -12.92 -6.42
N VAL A 107 0.73 -12.00 -6.17
CA VAL A 107 -0.31 -11.61 -7.13
C VAL A 107 0.31 -10.92 -8.37
N PHE A 108 1.52 -10.38 -8.23
CA PHE A 108 2.28 -9.68 -9.26
C PHE A 108 3.31 -10.59 -9.95
N HIS A 109 3.35 -11.89 -9.64
CA HIS A 109 4.20 -12.83 -10.36
C HIS A 109 3.57 -13.13 -11.72
N TYR A 110 3.86 -12.26 -12.69
CA TYR A 110 3.36 -12.37 -14.06
C TYR A 110 4.15 -13.40 -14.88
N GLY A 111 4.38 -14.62 -14.40
CA GLY A 111 5.23 -15.56 -15.12
C GLY A 111 5.32 -16.96 -14.52
N ARG A 112 5.89 -17.88 -15.31
CA ARG A 112 6.25 -19.32 -15.10
C ARG A 112 5.64 -20.04 -13.86
N ASN A 113 4.81 -21.06 -14.11
CA ASN A 113 4.26 -22.05 -13.14
C ASN A 113 3.03 -21.70 -12.31
N SER A 114 1.91 -21.36 -12.97
CA SER A 114 0.61 -21.68 -12.36
C SER A 114 -0.41 -22.06 -13.43
N TRP A 115 -0.45 -23.37 -13.72
CA TRP A 115 -1.26 -23.98 -14.78
C TRP A 115 -2.77 -23.79 -14.58
N TRP A 116 -3.23 -23.59 -13.35
CA TRP A 116 -4.63 -23.25 -13.04
C TRP A 116 -4.98 -21.76 -13.19
N GLN A 117 -3.98 -20.87 -13.24
CA GLN A 117 -4.20 -19.42 -13.32
C GLN A 117 -4.21 -18.88 -14.76
N ARG A 118 -3.98 -19.74 -15.77
CA ARG A 118 -3.77 -19.33 -17.16
C ARG A 118 -5.03 -18.75 -17.85
N LEU A 119 -6.24 -19.05 -17.35
CA LEU A 119 -7.49 -18.56 -17.95
C LEU A 119 -7.91 -17.15 -17.49
N TRP A 120 -7.31 -16.59 -16.43
CA TRP A 120 -7.79 -15.37 -15.78
C TRP A 120 -6.67 -14.36 -15.45
N ARG A 121 -5.47 -14.54 -16.01
CA ARG A 121 -4.33 -13.65 -15.73
C ARG A 121 -4.47 -12.35 -16.56
N PRO A 122 -4.41 -11.17 -15.92
CA PRO A 122 -4.31 -9.94 -16.69
C PRO A 122 -3.02 -9.89 -17.50
N HIS A 123 -3.12 -9.29 -18.69
CA HIS A 123 -1.95 -8.96 -19.49
C HIS A 123 -1.38 -7.63 -18.98
N ILE A 124 -0.75 -7.67 -17.81
CA ILE A 124 -0.11 -6.50 -17.23
C ILE A 124 1.17 -6.22 -18.02
N GLU A 125 1.21 -5.06 -18.65
CA GLU A 125 2.34 -4.58 -19.44
C GLU A 125 3.20 -3.60 -18.63
N ARG A 126 2.61 -2.87 -17.67
CA ARG A 126 3.35 -1.95 -16.79
C ARG A 126 2.88 -2.00 -15.35
N VAL A 127 3.82 -1.99 -14.42
CA VAL A 127 3.57 -1.90 -12.97
C VAL A 127 4.42 -0.81 -12.34
N ALA A 128 3.77 0.08 -11.60
CA ALA A 128 4.45 1.08 -10.78
C ALA A 128 4.27 0.76 -9.29
N PHE A 129 5.36 0.60 -8.56
CA PHE A 129 5.38 0.62 -7.10
C PHE A 129 5.71 2.03 -6.64
N VAL A 130 4.85 2.63 -5.83
CA VAL A 130 4.92 4.05 -5.51
C VAL A 130 4.88 4.27 -4.00
N ALA A 131 5.98 4.78 -3.45
CA ALA A 131 5.99 5.27 -2.08
C ALA A 131 5.29 6.64 -2.02
N THR A 132 4.25 6.75 -1.20
CA THR A 132 3.39 7.95 -1.16
C THR A 132 3.90 9.01 -0.17
N LYS A 133 3.32 10.22 -0.24
CA LYS A 133 3.57 11.36 0.67
C LYS A 133 5.03 11.86 0.66
N ALA A 134 5.63 11.88 -0.54
CA ALA A 134 6.99 12.35 -0.75
C ALA A 134 7.23 13.81 -0.31
N ASP A 135 6.15 14.60 -0.24
CA ASP A 135 6.18 16.01 0.14
C ASP A 135 6.51 16.21 1.62
N SER A 136 6.36 15.18 2.45
CA SER A 136 6.79 15.22 3.85
C SER A 136 8.30 14.97 4.04
N LEU A 137 9.08 14.87 2.96
CA LEU A 137 10.50 14.50 2.99
C LEU A 137 11.38 15.46 2.18
N THR A 138 12.59 15.71 2.69
CA THR A 138 13.66 16.37 1.91
C THR A 138 14.14 15.47 0.76
N LEU A 139 14.92 16.02 -0.17
CA LEU A 139 15.41 15.25 -1.32
C LEU A 139 16.28 14.06 -0.91
N SER A 140 17.10 14.20 0.13
CA SER A 140 17.92 13.12 0.67
C SER A 140 17.05 12.02 1.28
N GLN A 141 16.03 12.39 2.06
CA GLN A 141 15.10 11.46 2.68
C GLN A 141 14.22 10.72 1.66
N GLN A 142 13.83 11.39 0.57
CA GLN A 142 13.13 10.74 -0.53
C GLN A 142 13.96 9.62 -1.16
N ARG A 143 15.29 9.76 -1.24
CA ARG A 143 16.17 8.68 -1.72
C ARG A 143 16.17 7.49 -0.75
N THR A 144 16.28 7.74 0.55
CA THR A 144 16.18 6.68 1.56
C THR A 144 14.85 5.94 1.50
N VAL A 145 13.73 6.66 1.31
CA VAL A 145 12.41 6.00 1.16
C VAL A 145 12.31 5.22 -0.16
N LEU A 146 12.94 5.69 -1.23
CA LEU A 146 13.02 4.94 -2.48
C LEU A 146 13.78 3.62 -2.29
N GLU A 147 14.91 3.65 -1.58
CA GLU A 147 15.67 2.45 -1.25
C GLU A 147 14.83 1.48 -0.40
N TRP A 148 14.07 1.99 0.58
CA TRP A 148 13.13 1.17 1.36
C TRP A 148 12.09 0.51 0.47
N LEU A 149 11.47 1.29 -0.43
CA LEU A 149 10.50 0.76 -1.38
C LEU A 149 11.11 -0.37 -2.20
N GLN A 150 12.31 -0.18 -2.76
CA GLN A 150 13.00 -1.16 -3.59
C GLN A 150 13.27 -2.47 -2.83
N VAL A 151 13.69 -2.39 -1.57
CA VAL A 151 13.89 -3.59 -0.73
C VAL A 151 12.57 -4.30 -0.45
N LEU A 152 11.53 -3.54 -0.10
CA LEU A 152 10.21 -4.10 0.25
C LEU A 152 9.54 -4.82 -0.91
N VAL A 153 9.73 -4.34 -2.14
CA VAL A 153 9.13 -4.91 -3.35
C VAL A 153 10.08 -5.77 -4.17
N GLY A 154 11.33 -5.95 -3.70
CA GLY A 154 12.41 -6.56 -4.47
C GLY A 154 12.10 -7.99 -4.96
N SER A 155 11.42 -8.80 -4.14
CA SER A 155 11.00 -10.15 -4.55
C SER A 155 9.97 -10.14 -5.67
N ALA A 156 8.99 -9.25 -5.63
CA ALA A 156 8.04 -9.10 -6.75
C ALA A 156 8.73 -8.61 -8.01
N VAL A 157 9.59 -7.60 -7.88
CA VAL A 157 10.32 -7.03 -9.03
C VAL A 157 11.16 -8.10 -9.74
N ALA A 158 11.79 -9.00 -8.98
CA ALA A 158 12.61 -10.09 -9.51
C ALA A 158 11.79 -11.19 -10.20
N GLU A 159 10.54 -11.41 -9.79
CA GLU A 159 9.66 -12.48 -10.31
C GLU A 159 8.72 -12.01 -11.44
N VAL A 160 8.64 -10.70 -11.68
CA VAL A 160 7.91 -10.11 -12.80
C VAL A 160 8.61 -10.47 -14.12
N ASP A 161 7.83 -10.84 -15.14
CA ASP A 161 8.36 -11.16 -16.46
C ASP A 161 9.12 -9.97 -17.06
N SER A 162 10.27 -10.25 -17.69
CA SER A 162 11.10 -9.29 -18.42
C SER A 162 10.35 -8.43 -19.46
N ALA A 163 9.21 -8.90 -19.98
CA ALA A 163 8.38 -8.13 -20.91
C ALA A 163 7.53 -7.04 -20.22
N VAL A 164 7.38 -7.09 -18.90
CA VAL A 164 6.61 -6.11 -18.13
C VAL A 164 7.51 -4.96 -17.71
N HIS A 165 7.15 -3.74 -18.08
CA HIS A 165 7.88 -2.56 -17.63
C HIS A 165 7.58 -2.26 -16.17
N GLN A 166 8.61 -1.87 -15.42
CA GLN A 166 8.50 -1.63 -13.99
C GLN A 166 9.02 -0.24 -13.63
N LEU A 167 8.35 0.42 -12.68
CA LEU A 167 8.77 1.68 -12.09
C LEU A 167 8.70 1.58 -10.57
N GLN A 168 9.77 1.96 -9.87
CA GLN A 168 9.74 2.23 -8.44
C GLN A 168 9.98 3.73 -8.23
N GLN A 169 9.07 4.42 -7.58
CA GLN A 169 9.15 5.87 -7.43
C GLN A 169 8.56 6.36 -6.11
N VAL A 170 9.06 7.48 -5.58
CA VAL A 170 8.41 8.19 -4.47
C VAL A 170 7.58 9.32 -5.06
N VAL A 171 6.32 9.47 -4.67
CA VAL A 171 5.38 10.43 -5.28
C VAL A 171 4.59 11.14 -4.19
N ALA A 172 4.25 12.40 -4.43
CA ALA A 172 3.20 13.10 -3.70
C ALA A 172 2.11 13.48 -4.68
N ALA A 173 0.94 12.84 -4.57
CA ALA A 173 -0.22 13.16 -5.41
C ALA A 173 -0.73 14.58 -5.15
N VAL A 174 -0.62 15.01 -3.89
CA VAL A 174 -0.92 16.36 -3.42
C VAL A 174 0.27 16.81 -2.61
N ARG A 175 0.90 17.92 -3.00
CA ARG A 175 2.04 18.51 -2.29
C ARG A 175 1.53 19.56 -1.32
N ALA A 176 1.56 19.27 -0.02
CA ALA A 176 1.14 20.18 1.04
C ALA A 176 2.30 21.02 1.60
N THR A 177 3.51 20.82 1.10
CA THR A 177 4.73 21.46 1.60
C THR A 177 5.49 22.23 0.53
N GLU A 178 6.35 23.11 1.03
CA GLU A 178 7.36 23.82 0.25
C GLU A 178 8.74 23.59 0.86
N TYR A 179 9.73 23.46 -0.01
CA TYR A 179 11.12 23.34 0.40
C TYR A 179 11.67 24.71 0.83
N GLY A 180 12.47 24.74 1.90
CA GLY A 180 13.12 25.96 2.35
C GLY A 180 14.37 25.69 3.16
N HIS A 181 14.98 26.77 3.63
CA HIS A 181 16.13 26.71 4.53
C HIS A 181 15.86 27.53 5.79
N LEU A 182 16.50 27.12 6.89
CA LEU A 182 16.64 27.93 8.08
C LEU A 182 17.79 28.93 7.91
N ALA A 183 17.89 29.90 8.83
CA ALA A 183 18.94 30.92 8.81
C ALA A 183 20.36 30.32 8.95
N ASP A 184 20.48 29.13 9.52
CA ASP A 184 21.74 28.38 9.65
C ASP A 184 22.05 27.48 8.43
N GLY A 185 21.24 27.56 7.38
CA GLY A 185 21.43 26.81 6.13
C GLY A 185 20.82 25.41 6.11
N ARG A 186 20.29 24.90 7.23
CA ARG A 186 19.65 23.58 7.28
C ARG A 186 18.40 23.53 6.39
N GLU A 187 18.28 22.45 5.62
CA GLU A 187 17.11 22.18 4.79
C GLU A 187 15.89 21.85 5.66
N VAL A 188 14.75 22.46 5.35
CA VAL A 188 13.48 22.24 6.05
C VAL A 188 12.34 22.20 5.06
N LEU A 189 11.23 21.59 5.47
CA LEU A 189 9.96 21.67 4.79
C LEU A 189 9.07 22.66 5.52
N ARG A 190 8.26 23.41 4.79
CA ARG A 190 7.27 24.34 5.33
C ARG A 190 5.88 23.87 4.90
N GLY A 191 4.95 23.81 5.84
CA GLY A 191 3.56 23.44 5.56
C GLY A 191 2.62 23.96 6.63
N SER A 192 1.33 23.94 6.32
CA SER A 192 0.30 24.29 7.29
C SER A 192 0.07 23.13 8.26
N ILE A 193 0.14 23.42 9.55
CA ILE A 193 -0.11 22.48 10.64
C ILE A 193 -1.05 23.17 11.61
N GLU A 194 -2.26 22.63 11.77
CA GLU A 194 -3.31 23.22 12.61
C GLU A 194 -3.62 24.68 12.18
N GLY A 195 -3.66 24.91 10.87
CA GLY A 195 -3.91 26.22 10.25
C GLY A 195 -2.73 27.18 10.28
N THR A 196 -1.60 26.80 10.88
CA THR A 196 -0.42 27.67 11.02
C THR A 196 0.73 27.17 10.14
N GLN A 197 1.34 28.07 9.35
CA GLN A 197 2.55 27.75 8.58
C GLN A 197 3.73 27.51 9.53
N ARG A 198 4.32 26.31 9.47
CA ARG A 198 5.45 25.90 10.31
C ARG A 198 6.52 25.22 9.48
N ALA A 199 7.78 25.47 9.83
CA ALA A 199 8.91 24.72 9.31
C ALA A 199 9.13 23.46 10.15
N PHE A 200 9.43 22.34 9.51
CA PHE A 200 9.75 21.07 10.14
C PHE A 200 10.79 20.29 9.34
N HIS A 201 11.40 19.30 10.00
CA HIS A 201 12.35 18.37 9.42
C HIS A 201 12.15 17.00 10.06
N VAL A 202 12.31 15.92 9.29
CA VAL A 202 12.23 14.56 9.83
C VAL A 202 13.59 14.21 10.42
N ASP A 203 13.71 14.24 11.74
CA ASP A 203 15.00 14.09 12.40
C ASP A 203 15.58 12.68 12.36
N TYR A 204 14.71 11.67 12.28
CA TYR A 204 15.09 10.27 12.23
C TYR A 204 14.32 9.55 11.13
N LEU A 205 15.08 8.99 10.19
CA LEU A 205 14.61 8.06 9.17
C LEU A 205 15.66 6.93 9.08
N PRO A 206 15.33 5.68 9.46
CA PRO A 206 16.31 4.60 9.47
C PRO A 206 16.84 4.34 8.05
N ALA A 207 18.14 4.07 7.95
CA ALA A 207 18.74 3.60 6.71
C ALA A 207 18.34 2.14 6.44
N ILE A 208 18.51 1.69 5.19
CA ILE A 208 18.30 0.28 4.86
C ILE A 208 19.21 -0.63 5.68
N GLY A 209 18.65 -1.75 6.13
CA GLY A 209 19.36 -2.73 6.95
C GLY A 209 19.42 -2.36 8.44
N THR A 210 18.84 -1.24 8.83
CA THR A 210 18.63 -0.90 10.25
C THR A 210 17.19 -1.23 10.65
N GLU A 211 17.01 -1.73 11.87
CA GLU A 211 15.67 -1.94 12.43
C GLU A 211 15.05 -0.59 12.81
N LEU A 212 13.72 -0.50 12.66
CA LEU A 212 12.98 0.64 13.18
C LEU A 212 12.80 0.40 14.68
N ASP A 213 13.53 1.13 15.52
CA ASP A 213 13.47 0.96 16.98
C ASP A 213 12.31 1.75 17.62
N ALA A 214 11.96 2.88 17.03
CA ALA A 214 10.94 3.79 17.54
C ALA A 214 10.13 4.41 16.39
N PRO A 215 8.89 4.87 16.66
CA PRO A 215 8.11 5.60 15.65
C PRO A 215 8.80 6.87 15.17
N ILE A 216 8.71 7.16 13.87
CA ILE A 216 9.18 8.45 13.34
C ILE A 216 8.19 9.56 13.65
N ALA A 217 8.69 10.77 13.89
CA ALA A 217 7.86 11.95 14.08
C ALA A 217 7.58 12.63 12.73
N LEU A 218 6.31 12.66 12.34
CA LEU A 218 5.83 13.39 11.17
C LEU A 218 4.65 14.28 11.59
N PRO A 219 4.62 15.56 11.22
CA PRO A 219 3.47 16.40 11.49
C PRO A 219 2.27 15.98 10.63
N LYS A 220 1.07 16.22 11.16
CA LYS A 220 -0.15 16.13 10.37
C LYS A 220 -0.32 17.42 9.59
N LEU A 221 0.00 17.37 8.30
CA LEU A 221 -0.14 18.51 7.39
C LEU A 221 -1.60 18.73 7.04
N ASP A 222 -2.02 19.99 7.04
CA ASP A 222 -3.29 20.38 6.46
C ASP A 222 -3.18 20.32 4.93
N PRO A 223 -4.28 20.02 4.21
CA PRO A 223 -4.28 20.06 2.76
C PRO A 223 -3.84 21.44 2.23
N PRO A 224 -3.14 21.51 1.07
CA PRO A 224 -2.83 22.78 0.45
C PRO A 224 -4.12 23.55 0.15
N HIS A 225 -4.07 24.88 0.25
CA HIS A 225 -5.20 25.80 0.23
C HIS A 225 -6.40 25.32 -0.62
N ALA A 226 -7.43 24.80 0.06
CA ALA A 226 -8.62 24.23 -0.57
C ALA A 226 -9.56 25.28 -1.20
N ASN A 227 -9.24 26.56 -1.06
CA ASN A 227 -10.16 27.67 -1.33
C ASN A 227 -9.93 28.36 -2.68
N GLU A 228 -8.89 28.00 -3.42
CA GLU A 228 -8.63 28.55 -4.75
C GLU A 228 -8.80 27.47 -5.83
N PRO A 229 -9.70 27.66 -6.80
CA PRO A 229 -9.82 26.73 -7.92
C PRO A 229 -8.54 26.77 -8.76
N GLY A 230 -7.89 25.61 -8.92
CA GLY A 230 -6.64 25.53 -9.67
C GLY A 230 -6.02 24.13 -9.65
N PRO A 231 -4.92 23.93 -10.40
CA PRO A 231 -4.18 22.68 -10.39
C PRO A 231 -3.58 22.45 -9.00
N VAL A 232 -3.76 21.24 -8.48
CA VAL A 232 -3.16 20.85 -7.20
C VAL A 232 -1.67 20.57 -7.42
N PRO A 233 -0.76 21.17 -6.63
CA PRO A 233 0.66 20.91 -6.77
C PRO A 233 0.96 19.45 -6.44
N HIS A 234 1.92 18.86 -7.13
CA HIS A 234 2.31 17.46 -6.96
C HIS A 234 3.83 17.27 -7.03
N LEU A 235 4.30 16.07 -6.72
CA LEU A 235 5.68 15.64 -6.94
C LEU A 235 5.69 14.35 -7.76
N ARG A 236 6.27 14.41 -8.97
CA ARG A 236 6.50 13.27 -9.87
C ARG A 236 5.25 12.51 -10.35
N ILE A 237 4.07 13.14 -10.33
CA ILE A 237 2.85 12.58 -10.95
C ILE A 237 2.98 12.60 -12.47
N ASP A 238 3.58 13.65 -13.03
CA ASP A 238 3.97 13.76 -14.44
C ASP A 238 4.79 12.56 -14.90
N GLN A 239 5.86 12.20 -14.17
CA GLN A 239 6.70 11.04 -14.49
C GLN A 239 5.94 9.72 -14.35
N LEU A 240 5.07 9.61 -13.34
CA LEU A 240 4.23 8.42 -13.16
C LEU A 240 3.21 8.27 -14.30
N LEU A 241 2.60 9.36 -14.75
CA LEU A 241 1.67 9.37 -15.88
C LEU A 241 2.39 9.04 -17.19
N GLU A 242 3.56 9.61 -17.43
CA GLU A 242 4.40 9.29 -18.59
C GLU A 242 4.72 7.79 -18.64
N PHE A 243 5.13 7.20 -17.51
CA PHE A 243 5.39 5.77 -17.44
C PHE A 243 4.14 4.93 -17.76
N LEU A 244 2.97 5.31 -17.23
CA LEU A 244 1.76 4.51 -17.36
C LEU A 244 1.04 4.68 -18.70
N LEU A 245 1.09 5.87 -19.28
CA LEU A 245 0.23 6.29 -20.39
C LEU A 245 1.01 6.87 -21.58
N GLY A 246 2.29 7.19 -21.43
CA GLY A 246 3.08 7.86 -22.47
C GLY A 246 3.22 7.05 -23.76
N ASP A 247 3.02 5.73 -23.71
CA ASP A 247 3.01 4.87 -24.90
C ASP A 247 1.66 4.77 -25.61
N LEU A 248 0.60 5.33 -25.01
CA LEU A 248 -0.74 5.39 -25.60
C LEU A 248 -0.99 6.69 -26.37
N ALA A 249 -0.08 7.66 -26.24
CA ALA A 249 -0.12 8.97 -26.91
C ALA A 249 0.53 8.90 -28.29
#